data_AF-A0A355WMH2-F1
#
_entry.id   AF-A0A355WMH2-F1
#
_cell.length_a   1.000
_cell.length_b   1.000
_cell.length_c   1.000
_cell.angle_alpha   90.00
_cell.angle_beta   90.00
_cell.angle_gamma   90.00
#
_symmetry.space_group_name_H-M   'P 1'
#
loop_
_entity.id
_entity.type
_entity.pdbx_description
1 polymer ?
#
loop_
_entity_poly.entity_id
_entity_poly.type
_entity_poly.pdbx_seq_one_letter_code
_entity_poly.pdbx_strand_id
1 'polypeptide(L)'
;MTDAQDREMLMAYFGQPPTAAQLGRMVVYKAMCDLLWTLWGLIQHADRNPADDFWAYAIGRFERCKALMDDDSFGEHLDAIRAASN
;
A
#
# COMPACT_ATOMS: atom_id res chain seq x y z
N MET A 1 -2.23 8.24 -6.45
CA MET A 1 -0.96 8.93 -6.14
C MET A 1 0.05 8.43 -7.16
N THR A 2 0.77 9.33 -7.82
CA THR A 2 1.79 8.94 -8.81
C THR A 2 3.13 8.75 -8.13
N ASP A 3 4.04 8.01 -8.77
CA ASP A 3 5.42 7.82 -8.28
C ASP A 3 6.15 9.15 -8.05
N ALA A 4 5.84 10.16 -8.85
CA ALA A 4 6.42 11.50 -8.69
C ALA A 4 5.99 12.14 -7.37
N GLN A 5 4.69 12.05 -7.02
CA GLN A 5 4.17 12.57 -5.75
C GLN A 5 4.72 11.80 -4.55
N ASP A 6 4.88 10.49 -4.69
CA ASP A 6 5.52 9.67 -3.64
C ASP A 6 6.96 10.11 -3.38
N ARG A 7 7.74 10.31 -4.45
CA ARG A 7 9.14 10.74 -4.34
C ARG A 7 9.26 12.15 -3.77
N GLU A 8 8.38 13.07 -4.16
CA GLU A 8 8.30 14.41 -3.59
C GLU A 8 8.00 14.36 -2.09
N MET A 9 7.00 13.58 -1.68
CA MET A 9 6.66 13.38 -0.27
C MET A 9 7.83 12.80 0.52
N LEU A 10 8.49 11.75 0.01
CA LEU A 10 9.61 11.11 0.69
C LEU A 10 10.84 12.02 0.75
N MET A 11 11.10 12.80 -0.30
CA MET A 11 12.16 13.81 -0.30
C MET A 11 11.92 14.85 0.80
N ALA A 12 10.69 15.37 0.90
CA ALA A 12 10.32 16.32 1.95
C ALA A 12 10.40 15.68 3.35
N TYR A 13 10.00 14.41 3.50
CA TYR A 13 10.01 13.69 4.77
C TYR A 13 11.42 13.39 5.29
N PHE A 14 12.33 12.96 4.41
CA PHE A 14 13.70 12.60 4.80
C PHE A 14 14.70 13.77 4.72
N GLY A 15 14.34 14.88 4.07
CA GLY A 15 15.25 15.98 3.77
C GLY A 15 16.35 15.63 2.74
N GLN A 16 16.22 14.48 2.09
CA GLN A 16 17.15 13.95 1.08
C GLN A 16 16.41 12.91 0.21
N PRO A 17 16.96 12.55 -0.96
CA PRO A 17 16.37 11.48 -1.77
C PRO A 17 16.22 10.17 -0.98
N PRO A 18 15.06 9.50 -1.05
CA PRO A 18 14.86 8.26 -0.31
C PRO A 18 15.79 7.16 -0.85
N THR A 19 16.29 6.32 0.05
CA THR A 19 16.96 5.07 -0.34
C THR A 19 15.96 4.09 -0.97
N ALA A 20 16.46 3.12 -1.73
CA ALA A 20 15.62 2.09 -2.33
C ALA A 20 14.80 1.32 -1.28
N ALA A 21 15.38 1.03 -0.12
CA ALA A 21 14.68 0.37 0.99
C ALA A 21 13.61 1.27 1.64
N GLN A 22 13.82 2.58 1.72
CA GLN A 22 12.81 3.52 2.23
C GLN A 22 11.61 3.62 1.27
N LEU A 23 11.88 3.72 -0.04
CA LEU A 23 10.85 3.71 -1.07
C LEU A 23 10.09 2.38 -1.04
N GLY A 24 10.82 1.25 -1.02
CA GLY A 24 10.22 -0.09 -0.96
C GLY A 24 9.31 -0.28 0.24
N ARG A 25 9.73 0.16 1.44
CA ARG A 25 8.88 0.11 2.64
C ARG A 25 7.59 0.90 2.46
N MET A 26 7.66 2.10 1.88
CA MET A 26 6.47 2.91 1.61
C MET A 26 5.50 2.18 0.65
N VAL A 27 6.01 1.58 -0.43
CA VAL A 27 5.18 0.81 -1.37
C VAL A 27 4.55 -0.42 -0.72
N VAL A 28 5.33 -1.19 0.06
CA VAL A 28 4.79 -2.34 0.82
C VAL A 28 3.71 -1.88 1.80
N TYR A 29 3.90 -0.75 2.48
CA TYR A 29 2.88 -0.22 3.38
C TYR A 29 1.62 0.26 2.67
N LYS A 30 1.69 0.69 1.40
CA LYS A 30 0.47 0.95 0.60
C LYS A 30 -0.35 -0.32 0.42
N ALA A 31 0.29 -1.41 0.01
CA ALA A 31 -0.39 -2.71 -0.13
C ALA A 31 -0.98 -3.19 1.20
N MET A 32 -0.19 -3.15 2.28
CA MET A 32 -0.66 -3.58 3.60
C MET A 32 -1.78 -2.68 4.15
N CYS A 33 -1.76 -1.38 3.86
CA CYS A 33 -2.84 -0.46 4.23
C CYS A 33 -4.15 -0.80 3.51
N ASP A 34 -4.09 -1.07 2.19
CA ASP A 34 -5.29 -1.49 1.46
C ASP A 34 -5.78 -2.87 1.93
N LEU A 35 -4.90 -3.81 2.24
CA LEU A 35 -5.28 -5.10 2.81
C LEU A 35 -5.97 -4.95 4.17
N LEU A 36 -5.41 -4.12 5.06
CA LEU A 36 -6.00 -3.82 6.37
C LEU A 36 -7.43 -3.29 6.21
N TRP A 37 -7.61 -2.27 5.36
CA TRP A 37 -8.92 -1.66 5.16
C TRP A 37 -9.89 -2.55 4.37
N THR A 38 -9.38 -3.46 3.52
CA THR A 38 -10.18 -4.52 2.90
C THR A 38 -10.79 -5.41 3.97
N LEU A 39 -9.95 -5.96 4.87
CA LEU A 39 -10.41 -6.85 5.94
C LEU A 39 -11.39 -6.15 6.88
N TRP A 40 -11.10 -4.91 7.25
CA TRP A 40 -12.03 -4.09 8.03
C TRP A 40 -13.37 -3.90 7.31
N GLY A 41 -13.37 -3.58 6.01
CA GLY A 41 -14.58 -3.39 5.22
C GLY A 41 -15.43 -4.65 5.13
N LEU A 42 -14.80 -5.82 4.99
CA LEU A 42 -15.51 -7.10 5.00
C LEU A 42 -16.18 -7.38 6.35
N ILE A 43 -15.55 -7.02 7.47
CA ILE A 43 -16.17 -7.10 8.80
C ILE A 43 -17.40 -6.18 8.87
N GLN A 44 -17.29 -4.92 8.41
CA GLN A 44 -18.42 -3.99 8.39
C GLN A 44 -19.60 -4.49 7.54
N HIS A 45 -19.30 -5.10 6.40
CA HIS A 45 -20.30 -5.72 5.53
C HIS A 45 -20.99 -6.90 6.21
N ALA A 46 -20.22 -7.79 6.84
CA ALA A 46 -20.76 -8.94 7.59
C ALA A 46 -21.66 -8.51 8.77
N ASP A 47 -21.29 -7.42 9.45
CA ASP A 47 -22.06 -6.83 10.54
C ASP A 47 -23.30 -6.04 10.07
N ARG A 48 -23.51 -5.95 8.74
CA ARG A 48 -24.61 -5.19 8.11
C ARG A 48 -24.63 -3.72 8.55
N ASN A 49 -23.46 -3.10 8.68
CA ASN A 49 -23.36 -1.68 9.01
C ASN A 49 -23.99 -0.84 7.88
N PRO A 50 -25.02 0.00 8.17
CA PRO A 50 -25.74 0.75 7.14
C PRO A 50 -25.08 2.07 6.75
N ALA A 51 -23.92 2.42 7.33
CA ALA A 51 -23.29 3.72 7.11
C ALA A 51 -22.80 3.96 5.68
N ASP A 52 -22.46 2.90 4.94
CA ASP A 52 -21.96 2.97 3.56
C ASP A 52 -22.08 1.60 2.86
N ASP A 53 -21.74 1.53 1.57
CA ASP A 53 -21.55 0.28 0.82
C ASP A 53 -20.17 -0.33 1.13
N PHE A 54 -20.10 -1.10 2.21
CA PHE A 54 -18.86 -1.75 2.64
C PHE A 54 -18.39 -2.88 1.73
N TRP A 55 -19.27 -3.46 0.91
CA TRP A 55 -18.85 -4.45 -0.08
C TRP A 55 -18.05 -3.76 -1.19
N ALA A 56 -18.61 -2.71 -1.79
CA ALA A 56 -17.91 -1.94 -2.82
C ALA A 56 -16.61 -1.33 -2.26
N TYR A 57 -16.62 -0.82 -1.03
CA TYR A 57 -15.43 -0.32 -0.34
C TYR A 57 -14.32 -1.37 -0.24
N ALA A 58 -14.65 -2.57 0.27
CA ALA A 58 -13.67 -3.62 0.49
C ALA A 58 -13.09 -4.13 -0.83
N ILE A 59 -13.94 -4.42 -1.82
CA ILE A 59 -13.50 -4.94 -3.12
C ILE A 59 -12.66 -3.92 -3.87
N GLY A 60 -13.03 -2.63 -3.85
CA GLY A 60 -12.23 -1.59 -4.50
C GLY A 60 -10.81 -1.47 -3.93
N ARG A 61 -10.64 -1.67 -2.63
CA ARG A 61 -9.32 -1.71 -1.98
C ARG A 61 -8.57 -3.00 -2.26
N PHE A 62 -9.26 -4.14 -2.25
CA PHE A 62 -8.67 -5.43 -2.55
C PHE A 62 -8.07 -5.45 -3.96
N GLU A 63 -8.82 -4.99 -4.96
CA GLU A 63 -8.34 -4.95 -6.35
C GLU A 63 -7.13 -4.02 -6.51
N ARG A 64 -7.11 -2.88 -5.82
CA ARG A 64 -5.93 -1.99 -5.83
C ARG A 64 -4.73 -2.62 -5.12
N CYS A 65 -4.94 -3.29 -3.99
CA CYS A 65 -3.89 -4.03 -3.28
C CYS A 65 -3.30 -5.12 -4.18
N LYS A 66 -4.19 -5.93 -4.78
CA LYS A 66 -3.82 -7.00 -5.69
C LYS A 66 -3.02 -6.48 -6.88
N ALA A 67 -3.52 -5.45 -7.56
CA ALA A 67 -2.83 -4.84 -8.70
C ALA A 67 -1.44 -4.32 -8.32
N LEU A 68 -1.28 -3.72 -7.14
CA LEU A 68 0.02 -3.27 -6.65
C LEU A 68 0.97 -4.43 -6.34
N MET A 69 0.46 -5.53 -5.79
CA MET A 69 1.26 -6.71 -5.45
C MET A 69 1.61 -7.57 -6.67
N ASP A 70 0.77 -7.55 -7.71
CA ASP A 70 0.96 -8.27 -8.97
C ASP A 70 1.89 -7.51 -9.95
N ASP A 71 2.24 -6.26 -9.67
CA ASP A 71 3.19 -5.49 -10.48
C ASP A 71 4.63 -6.03 -10.33
N ASP A 72 5.35 -6.16 -11.44
CA ASP A 72 6.72 -6.70 -11.47
C ASP A 72 7.68 -5.94 -10.54
N SER A 73 7.48 -4.63 -10.35
CA SER A 73 8.31 -3.79 -9.46
C SER A 73 8.11 -4.10 -7.98
N PHE A 74 7.01 -4.75 -7.59
CA PHE A 74 6.75 -5.08 -6.19
C PHE A 74 7.81 -6.04 -5.61
N GLY A 75 8.28 -6.99 -6.42
CA GLY A 75 9.37 -7.88 -6.05
C GLY A 75 10.67 -7.12 -5.77
N GLU A 76 11.00 -6.14 -6.62
CA GLU A 76 12.19 -5.29 -6.46
C GLU A 76 12.14 -4.49 -5.14
N HIS A 77 10.96 -3.99 -4.77
CA HIS A 77 10.76 -3.31 -3.50
C HIS A 77 10.99 -4.22 -2.29
N LEU A 78 10.53 -5.47 -2.34
CA LEU A 78 10.78 -6.46 -1.27
C LEU A 78 12.26 -6.78 -1.14
N ASP A 79 12.96 -6.96 -2.25
CA ASP A 79 14.38 -7.28 -2.25
C ASP A 79 15.23 -6.10 -1.75
N ALA A 80 14.89 -4.87 -2.13
CA ALA A 80 15.54 -3.67 -1.60
C ALA A 80 15.39 -3.55 -0.07
N ILE A 81 14.25 -3.93 0.50
CA ILE A 81 14.04 -3.95 1.96
C ILE A 81 14.91 -5.03 2.62
N ARG A 82 14.92 -6.24 2.07
CA ARG A 82 15.70 -7.37 2.59
C ARG A 82 17.19 -7.07 2.60
N ALA A 83 17.71 -6.49 1.51
CA ALA A 83 19.11 -6.13 1.39
C ALA A 83 19.59 -5.11 2.43
N ALA A 84 18.70 -4.24 2.91
CA ALA A 84 19.02 -3.22 3.93
C ALA A 84 18.85 -3.72 5.38
N SER A 85 18.42 -4.97 5.57
CA SER A 85 18.21 -5.60 6.88
C SER A 85 19.31 -6.61 7.25
N ASN A 86 20.31 -6.77 6.37
CA ASN A 86 21.55 -7.53 6.57
C ASN A 86 22.72 -6.57 6.82
#